data_AF-A0A344TFH4-F1
#
_entry.id   AF-A0A344TFH4-F1
#
_cell.length_a   1.000
_cell.length_b   1.000
_cell.length_c   1.000
_cell.angle_alpha   90.00
_cell.angle_beta   90.00
_cell.angle_gamma   90.00
#
_symmetry.space_group_name_H-M   'P 1'
#
loop_
_entity.id
_entity.type
_entity.pdbx_description
1 polymer ?
#
loop_
_entity_poly.entity_id
_entity_poly.type
_entity_poly.pdbx_seq_one_letter_code
_entity_poly.pdbx_strand_id
1 'polypeptide(L)'
;MKKRYLAFVLLLTVLASCSKKENVSPFFFSCTIEGNKYAIENEIGAYAVVFSNTSNTIYGTELENVKTATPRTMYITLESTKGVGVHQCNGKNSIFFEDADKVVYRTNFNNGSGQIEITEKTAEVIKGKFSGIAKSFTSPIKTINITDGEFSVRFR
;
A
#
# COMPACT_ATOMS: atom_id res chain seq x y z
N MET A 1 -25.59 66.80 32.70
CA MET A 1 -26.09 65.81 33.68
C MET A 1 -25.48 64.45 33.38
N LYS A 2 -24.88 63.81 34.40
CA LYS A 2 -24.74 62.35 34.69
C LYS A 2 -24.33 61.39 33.52
N LYS A 3 -23.13 60.78 33.53
CA LYS A 3 -22.77 59.45 34.12
C LYS A 3 -23.60 58.29 33.48
N ARG A 4 -23.10 57.14 32.95
CA ARG A 4 -21.93 56.27 33.21
C ARG A 4 -21.90 55.10 32.17
N TYR A 5 -20.69 54.60 31.87
CA TYR A 5 -20.20 53.22 31.56
C TYR A 5 -21.13 52.12 31.00
N LEU A 6 -20.67 51.42 29.95
CA LEU A 6 -20.36 49.96 29.93
C LEU A 6 -19.73 49.63 28.56
N ALA A 7 -18.39 49.58 28.44
CA ALA A 7 -17.64 48.32 28.41
C ALA A 7 -18.38 47.16 27.72
N PHE A 8 -18.21 47.03 26.39
CA PHE A 8 -18.44 45.77 25.69
C PHE A 8 -17.13 45.33 25.04
N VAL A 9 -16.26 44.79 25.89
CA VAL A 9 -15.13 43.94 25.49
C VAL A 9 -15.76 42.65 24.99
N LEU A 10 -16.04 42.53 23.69
CA LEU A 10 -16.35 41.24 23.10
C LEU A 10 -15.06 40.67 22.49
N LEU A 11 -14.37 39.98 23.39
CA LEU A 11 -13.30 39.03 23.16
C LEU A 11 -13.80 37.92 22.21
N LEU A 12 -13.74 38.15 20.90
CA LEU A 12 -13.88 37.06 19.92
C LEU A 12 -12.51 36.40 19.77
N THR A 13 -12.31 35.43 20.65
CA THR A 13 -11.29 34.41 20.61
C THR A 13 -11.03 33.97 19.18
N VAL A 14 -9.84 34.30 18.68
CA VAL A 14 -9.21 33.64 17.55
C VAL A 14 -9.21 32.16 17.90
N LEU A 15 -10.14 31.40 17.31
CA LEU A 15 -10.03 29.95 17.23
C LEU A 15 -8.80 29.69 16.37
N ALA A 16 -7.63 29.67 17.03
CA ALA A 16 -6.49 28.92 16.56
C ALA A 16 -6.96 27.47 16.49
N SER A 17 -7.61 27.14 15.38
CA SER A 17 -7.84 25.78 14.94
C SER A 17 -6.45 25.21 14.72
N CYS A 18 -5.89 24.71 15.82
CA CYS A 18 -4.76 23.81 15.82
C CYS A 18 -5.33 22.53 15.19
N SER A 19 -5.38 22.51 13.86
CA SER A 19 -5.59 21.29 13.10
C SER A 19 -4.51 20.34 13.59
N LYS A 20 -4.93 19.37 14.39
CA LYS A 20 -4.11 18.24 14.80
C LYS A 20 -3.54 17.69 13.51
N LYS A 21 -2.24 17.93 13.25
CA LYS A 21 -1.53 17.29 12.14
C LYS A 21 -1.62 15.80 12.45
N GLU A 22 -2.56 15.12 11.81
CA GLU A 22 -2.57 13.67 11.83
C GLU A 22 -1.20 13.24 11.33
N ASN A 23 -0.51 12.43 12.12
CA ASN A 23 0.75 11.81 11.72
C ASN A 23 0.37 10.78 10.66
N VAL A 24 0.16 11.23 9.42
CA VAL A 24 -0.03 10.35 8.28
C VAL A 24 1.28 9.61 8.11
N SER A 25 1.24 8.29 8.28
CA SER A 25 2.41 7.43 8.05
C SER A 25 2.96 7.71 6.65
N PRO A 26 4.26 7.98 6.49
CA PRO A 26 4.86 8.10 5.17
C PRO A 26 4.97 6.73 4.46
N PHE A 27 4.63 5.66 5.17
CA PHE A 27 4.65 4.30 4.67
C PHE A 27 3.25 3.81 4.36
N PHE A 28 3.09 3.31 3.14
CA PHE A 28 1.82 2.87 2.59
C PHE A 28 2.03 1.84 1.48
N PHE A 29 0.96 1.12 1.17
CA PHE A 29 0.83 0.26 0.01
C PHE A 29 -0.58 0.41 -0.52
N SER A 30 -0.75 0.74 -1.80
CA SER A 30 -2.06 0.94 -2.40
C SER A 30 -2.12 0.53 -3.86
N CYS A 31 -3.32 0.16 -4.33
CA CYS A 31 -3.64 -0.03 -5.74
C CYS A 31 -5.16 -0.01 -5.96
N THR A 32 -5.57 -0.14 -7.22
CA THR A 32 -6.93 -0.41 -7.64
C THR A 32 -7.03 -1.84 -8.19
N ILE A 33 -7.98 -2.63 -7.69
CA ILE A 33 -8.25 -4.00 -8.15
C ILE A 33 -9.67 -4.03 -8.70
N GLU A 34 -9.83 -4.27 -10.01
CA GLU A 34 -11.16 -4.28 -10.66
C GLU A 34 -11.99 -3.04 -10.33
N GLY A 35 -11.36 -1.86 -10.33
CA GLY A 35 -11.98 -0.58 -10.00
C GLY A 35 -12.16 -0.28 -8.50
N ASN A 36 -11.85 -1.22 -7.60
CA ASN A 36 -11.97 -1.05 -6.16
C ASN A 36 -10.63 -0.69 -5.51
N LYS A 37 -10.63 0.31 -4.62
CA LYS A 37 -9.43 0.74 -3.90
C LYS A 37 -9.00 -0.33 -2.88
N TYR A 38 -7.72 -0.69 -2.91
CA TYR A 38 -7.02 -1.44 -1.87
C TYR A 38 -5.92 -0.54 -1.31
N ALA A 39 -5.93 -0.23 -0.01
CA ALA A 39 -4.94 0.66 0.58
C ALA A 39 -4.64 0.30 2.04
N ILE A 40 -3.35 0.27 2.35
CA ILE A 40 -2.78 0.03 3.67
C ILE A 40 -1.92 1.23 4.01
N GLU A 41 -2.36 2.05 4.97
CA GLU A 41 -1.75 3.36 5.30
C GLU A 41 -1.06 3.34 6.67
N ASN A 42 -0.60 2.16 7.11
CA ASN A 42 0.09 1.99 8.39
C ASN A 42 1.36 1.14 8.23
N GLU A 43 2.39 1.48 9.01
CA GLU A 43 3.68 0.78 8.98
C GLU A 43 3.58 -0.70 9.29
N ILE A 44 2.57 -1.16 10.06
CA ILE A 44 2.42 -2.55 10.48
C ILE A 44 2.00 -3.43 9.30
N GLY A 45 1.07 -2.95 8.47
CA GLY A 45 0.57 -3.65 7.30
C GLY A 45 1.34 -3.36 6.01
N ALA A 46 2.07 -2.24 5.92
CA ALA A 46 2.86 -1.85 4.74
C ALA A 46 4.37 -1.89 5.05
N TYR A 47 5.06 -2.93 4.58
CA TYR A 47 6.47 -3.16 4.90
C TYR A 47 7.20 -3.98 3.82
N ALA A 48 8.53 -4.01 3.85
CA ALA A 48 9.34 -4.91 3.03
C ALA A 48 10.19 -5.84 3.91
N VAL A 49 10.51 -7.02 3.39
CA VAL A 49 11.40 -8.00 4.04
C VAL A 49 12.40 -8.52 3.01
N VAL A 50 13.63 -8.74 3.44
CA VAL A 50 14.59 -9.55 2.70
C VAL A 50 14.28 -11.01 2.98
N PHE A 51 13.45 -11.63 2.15
CA PHE A 51 12.99 -13.01 2.36
C PHE A 51 14.13 -14.02 2.17
N SER A 52 15.04 -13.73 1.25
CA SER A 52 16.26 -14.49 1.03
C SER A 52 17.35 -13.58 0.45
N ASN A 53 18.57 -14.11 0.33
CA ASN A 53 19.67 -13.41 -0.35
C ASN A 53 19.34 -13.06 -1.83
N THR A 54 18.30 -13.69 -2.41
CA THR A 54 17.92 -13.54 -3.82
C THR A 54 16.60 -12.79 -4.02
N SER A 55 15.81 -12.54 -2.97
CA SER A 55 14.47 -11.98 -3.10
C SER A 55 14.11 -11.04 -1.96
N ASN A 56 13.62 -9.87 -2.33
CA ASN A 56 12.91 -8.95 -1.46
C ASN A 56 11.40 -9.16 -1.65
N THR A 57 10.63 -9.03 -0.58
CA THR A 57 9.17 -9.07 -0.64
C THR A 57 8.58 -7.81 -0.02
N ILE A 58 7.73 -7.12 -0.77
CA ILE A 58 7.02 -5.89 -0.36
C ILE A 58 5.58 -6.28 -0.07
N TYR A 59 5.07 -5.94 1.10
CA TYR A 59 3.74 -6.31 1.57
C TYR A 59 2.84 -5.08 1.75
N GLY A 60 1.58 -5.24 1.35
CA GLY A 60 0.42 -4.55 1.91
C GLY A 60 -0.51 -5.63 2.45
N THR A 61 -0.69 -5.70 3.77
CA THR A 61 -1.55 -6.69 4.41
C THR A 61 -2.57 -6.01 5.31
N GLU A 62 -3.83 -6.43 5.18
CA GLU A 62 -4.87 -6.03 6.12
C GLU A 62 -4.58 -6.67 7.48
N LEU A 63 -4.54 -5.85 8.53
CA LEU A 63 -4.41 -6.37 9.88
C LEU A 63 -5.72 -7.07 10.26
N GLU A 64 -5.63 -8.25 10.88
CA GLU A 64 -6.80 -8.96 11.37
C GLU A 64 -7.58 -8.09 12.37
N ASN A 65 -8.79 -7.67 12.00
CA ASN A 65 -9.79 -7.24 12.98
C ASN A 65 -10.66 -8.45 13.36
N VAL A 66 -10.23 -9.11 14.44
CA VAL A 66 -10.92 -10.08 15.30
C VAL A 66 -12.35 -10.50 14.87
N LYS A 67 -12.45 -11.72 14.31
CA LYS A 67 -13.42 -12.84 14.54
C LYS A 67 -14.01 -13.54 13.32
N THR A 68 -14.10 -12.93 12.13
CA THR A 68 -14.74 -13.60 10.97
C THR A 68 -14.18 -13.24 9.59
N ALA A 69 -13.24 -12.31 9.47
CA ALA A 69 -12.69 -11.91 8.18
C ALA A 69 -11.28 -12.47 7.99
N THR A 70 -11.09 -13.22 6.91
CA THR A 70 -9.75 -13.54 6.40
C THR A 70 -9.09 -12.25 5.90
N PRO A 71 -7.91 -11.86 6.40
CA PRO A 71 -7.23 -10.65 5.93
C PRO A 71 -6.79 -10.81 4.48
N ARG A 72 -7.03 -9.78 3.66
CA ARG A 72 -6.51 -9.73 2.30
C ARG A 72 -5.06 -9.26 2.31
N THR A 73 -4.24 -9.90 1.49
CA THR A 73 -2.82 -9.55 1.40
C THR A 73 -2.41 -9.38 -0.05
N MET A 74 -1.82 -8.24 -0.37
CA MET A 74 -1.09 -8.04 -1.61
C MET A 74 0.40 -8.01 -1.32
N TYR A 75 1.18 -8.70 -2.15
CA TYR A 75 2.63 -8.65 -2.02
C TYR A 75 3.34 -8.72 -3.36
N ILE A 76 4.53 -8.14 -3.41
CA ILE A 76 5.38 -8.10 -4.59
C ILE A 76 6.68 -8.83 -4.25
N THR A 77 7.04 -9.85 -5.03
CA THR A 77 8.40 -10.40 -5.02
C THR A 77 9.25 -9.66 -6.03
N LEU A 78 10.48 -9.34 -5.64
CA LEU A 78 11.45 -8.65 -6.48
C LEU A 78 12.83 -9.24 -6.23
N GLU A 79 13.55 -9.60 -7.29
CA GLU A 79 14.94 -10.03 -7.16
C GLU A 79 15.77 -8.99 -6.37
N SER A 80 16.55 -9.44 -5.39
CA SER A 80 17.26 -8.55 -4.46
C SER A 80 18.22 -7.58 -5.16
N THR A 81 18.76 -7.98 -6.32
CA THR A 81 19.68 -7.18 -7.17
C THR A 81 18.99 -6.07 -7.97
N LYS A 82 17.65 -6.05 -8.04
CA LYS A 82 16.92 -5.01 -8.77
C LYS A 82 16.99 -3.68 -8.00
N GLY A 83 17.56 -2.67 -8.65
CA GLY A 83 17.61 -1.30 -8.17
C GLY A 83 16.46 -0.45 -8.73
N VAL A 84 16.68 0.86 -8.76
CA VAL A 84 15.78 1.84 -9.39
C VAL A 84 15.60 1.51 -10.88
N GLY A 85 14.36 1.64 -11.36
CA GLY A 85 13.97 1.36 -12.75
C GLY A 85 12.74 0.48 -12.87
N VAL A 86 12.34 0.22 -14.12
CA VAL A 86 11.16 -0.59 -14.46
C VAL A 86 11.56 -2.04 -14.66
N HIS A 87 10.91 -2.95 -13.93
CA HIS A 87 11.14 -4.39 -13.95
C HIS A 87 9.87 -5.12 -14.36
N GLN A 88 9.94 -5.88 -15.44
CA GLN A 88 8.79 -6.67 -15.91
C GLN A 88 8.53 -7.85 -14.98
N CYS A 89 7.24 -8.12 -14.73
CA CYS A 89 6.83 -9.32 -14.02
C CYS A 89 7.24 -10.57 -14.82
N ASN A 90 7.83 -11.54 -14.13
CA ASN A 90 8.30 -12.80 -14.66
C ASN A 90 8.29 -13.85 -13.52
N GLY A 91 8.98 -14.98 -13.68
CA GLY A 91 9.03 -16.02 -12.64
C GLY A 91 9.65 -15.61 -11.30
N LYS A 92 10.36 -14.48 -11.23
CA LYS A 92 11.05 -13.99 -10.03
C LYS A 92 10.52 -12.65 -9.52
N ASN A 93 10.15 -11.75 -10.43
CA ASN A 93 9.53 -10.47 -10.11
C ASN A 93 8.02 -10.63 -10.32
N SER A 94 7.19 -10.51 -9.29
CA SER A 94 5.78 -10.89 -9.43
C SER A 94 4.90 -10.13 -8.44
N ILE A 95 3.65 -9.90 -8.81
CA ILE A 95 2.62 -9.33 -7.95
C ILE A 95 1.67 -10.48 -7.58
N PHE A 96 1.33 -10.57 -6.31
CA PHE A 96 0.44 -11.56 -5.73
C PHE A 96 -0.66 -10.88 -4.96
N PHE A 97 -1.87 -11.44 -5.00
CA PHE A 97 -3.00 -11.03 -4.19
C PHE A 97 -3.72 -12.26 -3.66
N GLU A 98 -3.77 -12.40 -2.34
CA GLU A 98 -4.61 -13.36 -1.64
C GLU A 98 -5.86 -12.62 -1.13
N ASP A 99 -7.01 -12.97 -1.70
CA ASP A 99 -8.29 -12.35 -1.34
C ASP A 99 -8.92 -13.02 -0.10
N ALA A 100 -10.01 -12.45 0.40
CA ALA A 100 -10.67 -12.90 1.62
C ALA A 100 -11.22 -14.34 1.51
N ASP A 101 -11.49 -14.79 0.29
CA ASP A 101 -11.94 -16.16 -0.02
C ASP A 101 -10.79 -17.17 -0.17
N LYS A 102 -9.55 -16.77 0.13
CA LYS A 102 -8.31 -17.56 -0.03
C LYS A 102 -7.93 -17.86 -1.48
N VAL A 103 -8.58 -17.23 -2.46
CA VAL A 103 -8.11 -17.31 -3.84
C VAL A 103 -6.85 -16.47 -3.98
N VAL A 104 -5.80 -17.11 -4.52
CA VAL A 104 -4.52 -16.46 -4.81
C VAL A 104 -4.43 -16.14 -6.29
N TYR A 105 -4.22 -14.87 -6.59
CA TYR A 105 -3.97 -14.32 -7.91
C TYR A 105 -2.49 -13.97 -8.03
N ARG A 106 -1.87 -14.26 -9.18
CA ARG A 106 -0.46 -13.92 -9.40
C ARG A 106 -0.15 -13.58 -10.86
N THR A 107 0.79 -12.66 -11.08
CA THR A 107 1.19 -12.24 -12.43
C THR A 107 2.15 -13.22 -13.12
N ASN A 108 2.80 -14.12 -12.38
CA ASN A 108 3.74 -15.11 -12.93
C ASN A 108 3.08 -16.44 -13.33
N PHE A 109 1.78 -16.42 -13.68
CA PHE A 109 1.02 -17.62 -13.98
C PHE A 109 0.02 -17.41 -15.13
N ASN A 110 -0.18 -18.43 -15.97
CA ASN A 110 -1.19 -18.47 -17.04
C ASN A 110 -1.22 -17.23 -17.96
N ASN A 111 -0.06 -16.75 -18.41
CA ASN A 111 0.05 -15.49 -19.18
C ASN A 111 -0.47 -14.27 -18.42
N GLY A 112 -0.35 -14.25 -17.09
CA GLY A 112 -0.33 -13.02 -16.32
C GLY A 112 0.86 -12.15 -16.75
N SER A 113 0.76 -10.86 -16.49
CA SER A 113 1.76 -9.88 -16.88
C SER A 113 1.72 -8.67 -15.95
N GLY A 114 2.73 -7.83 -15.99
CA GLY A 114 2.77 -6.63 -15.17
C GLY A 114 4.16 -6.02 -15.13
N GLN A 115 4.27 -4.90 -14.42
CA GLN A 115 5.52 -4.19 -14.22
C GLN A 115 5.61 -3.67 -12.79
N ILE A 116 6.84 -3.57 -12.29
CA ILE A 116 7.19 -3.01 -11.00
C ILE A 116 8.25 -1.94 -11.28
N GLU A 117 7.92 -0.68 -11.04
CA GLU A 117 8.87 0.43 -11.12
C GLU A 117 9.39 0.74 -9.72
N ILE A 118 10.70 0.62 -9.51
CA ILE A 118 11.34 1.08 -8.26
C ILE A 118 11.80 2.51 -8.49
N THR A 119 11.27 3.45 -7.70
CA THR A 119 11.64 4.88 -7.78
C THR A 119 12.70 5.24 -6.74
N GLU A 120 12.75 4.50 -5.63
CA GLU A 120 13.76 4.65 -4.57
C GLU A 120 14.03 3.29 -3.93
N LYS A 121 15.30 2.97 -3.68
CA LYS A 121 15.70 1.79 -2.89
C LYS A 121 16.98 2.10 -2.13
N THR A 122 16.87 2.15 -0.82
CA THR A 122 17.99 2.28 0.12
C THR A 122 18.06 1.02 0.99
N ALA A 123 18.95 1.01 1.98
CA ALA A 123 18.99 -0.05 2.99
C ALA A 123 17.74 -0.06 3.88
N GLU A 124 17.07 1.09 4.03
CA GLU A 124 15.95 1.26 4.95
C GLU A 124 14.60 1.29 4.25
N VAL A 125 14.53 1.82 3.04
CA VAL A 125 13.25 2.14 2.39
C VAL A 125 13.26 1.68 0.94
N ILE A 126 12.10 1.22 0.47
CA ILE A 126 11.85 1.00 -0.95
C ILE A 126 10.52 1.64 -1.35
N LYS A 127 10.53 2.37 -2.45
CA LYS A 127 9.37 3.04 -3.03
C LYS A 127 9.22 2.65 -4.49
N GLY A 128 8.00 2.66 -4.95
CA GLY A 128 7.74 2.29 -6.33
C GLY A 128 6.29 2.28 -6.72
N LYS A 129 6.07 1.89 -7.96
CA LYS A 129 4.77 1.75 -8.59
C LYS A 129 4.64 0.36 -9.18
N PHE A 130 3.41 -0.10 -9.37
CA PHE A 130 3.18 -1.39 -10.01
C PHE A 130 1.81 -1.43 -10.69
N SER A 131 1.71 -2.31 -11.68
CA SER A 131 0.44 -2.63 -12.34
C SER A 131 0.56 -3.98 -13.02
N GLY A 132 -0.56 -4.64 -13.29
CA GLY A 132 -0.54 -5.92 -13.96
C GLY A 132 -1.88 -6.63 -14.05
N ILE A 133 -1.85 -7.78 -14.71
CA ILE A 133 -2.95 -8.72 -14.87
C ILE A 133 -2.55 -9.99 -14.12
N ALA A 134 -3.22 -10.28 -13.02
CA ALA A 134 -2.96 -11.45 -12.18
C ALA A 134 -4.06 -12.49 -12.36
N LYS A 135 -3.71 -13.77 -12.28
CA LYS A 135 -4.64 -14.89 -12.53
C LYS A 135 -4.64 -15.89 -11.39
N SER A 136 -5.80 -16.48 -11.11
CA SER A 136 -5.93 -17.55 -10.12
C SER A 136 -5.41 -18.88 -10.66
N PHE A 137 -5.01 -19.77 -9.74
CA PHE A 137 -4.65 -21.16 -10.06
C PHE A 137 -5.86 -22.11 -10.04
N THR A 138 -6.91 -21.75 -9.31
CA THR A 138 -8.13 -22.56 -9.17
C THR A 138 -8.96 -22.51 -10.45
N SER A 139 -9.56 -23.64 -10.83
CA SER A 139 -10.53 -23.71 -11.93
C SER A 139 -11.94 -23.34 -11.43
N PRO A 140 -12.70 -22.48 -12.12
CA PRO A 140 -12.31 -21.76 -13.34
C PRO A 140 -11.27 -20.67 -13.05
N ILE A 141 -10.33 -20.48 -13.98
CA ILE A 141 -9.30 -19.43 -13.87
C ILE A 141 -9.98 -18.07 -13.89
N LYS A 142 -9.79 -17.30 -12.82
CA LYS A 142 -10.21 -15.91 -12.69
C LYS A 142 -9.04 -14.99 -13.03
N THR A 143 -9.34 -13.82 -13.56
CA THR A 143 -8.36 -12.77 -13.88
C THR A 143 -8.75 -11.51 -13.12
N ILE A 144 -7.75 -10.79 -12.59
CA ILE A 144 -7.91 -9.45 -12.02
C ILE A 144 -6.93 -8.48 -12.67
N ASN A 145 -7.37 -7.25 -12.85
CA ASN A 145 -6.58 -6.11 -13.27
C ASN A 145 -6.20 -5.28 -12.05
N ILE A 146 -4.90 -5.03 -11.93
CA ILE A 146 -4.28 -4.23 -10.88
C ILE A 146 -3.73 -2.97 -11.53
N THR A 147 -4.26 -1.81 -11.16
CA THR A 147 -3.84 -0.50 -11.67
C THR A 147 -3.44 0.42 -10.52
N ASP A 148 -2.77 1.52 -10.87
CA ASP A 148 -2.44 2.61 -9.94
C ASP A 148 -1.75 2.13 -8.66
N GLY A 149 -0.94 1.08 -8.78
CA GLY A 149 -0.20 0.51 -7.68
C GLY A 149 0.93 1.45 -7.27
N GLU A 150 1.03 1.73 -5.99
CA GLU A 150 2.09 2.55 -5.40
C GLU A 150 2.43 2.02 -4.01
N PHE A 151 3.71 2.10 -3.65
CA PHE A 151 4.17 1.74 -2.32
C PHE A 151 5.34 2.64 -1.89
N SER A 152 5.40 2.87 -0.59
CA SER A 152 6.53 3.44 0.13
C SER A 152 6.63 2.66 1.42
N VAL A 153 7.64 1.80 1.58
CA VAL A 153 7.70 0.88 2.72
C VAL A 153 9.10 0.81 3.30
N ARG A 154 9.20 0.53 4.60
CA ARG A 154 10.47 0.28 5.28
C ARG A 154 10.82 -1.22 5.22
N PHE A 155 12.10 -1.53 5.03
CA PHE A 155 12.64 -2.87 5.28
C PHE A 155 12.61 -3.18 6.78
N ARG A 156 12.21 -4.41 7.11
CA ARG A 156 12.27 -4.99 8.46
C ARG A 156 13.27 -6.11 8.54
#